data_AF-A0A7C1DQ40-F1
#
_entry.id   AF-A0A7C1DQ40-F1
#
_cell.length_a   1.000
_cell.length_b   1.000
_cell.length_c   1.000
_cell.angle_alpha   90.00
_cell.angle_beta   90.00
_cell.angle_gamma   90.00
#
_symmetry.space_group_name_H-M   'P 1'
#
loop_
_entity.id
_entity.type
_entity.pdbx_description
1 polymer ?
#
loop_
_entity_poly.entity_id
_entity_poly.type
_entity_poly.pdbx_seq_one_letter_code
_entity_poly.pdbx_strand_id
1 'polypeptide(L)'
;MGERKVIKTTCKSCHGGCGVKVTVEDGVIVHIEGNPDSFTKGTMCSKGLSSIQHVDNPYRLKYPLKRIGDKGSGKWSASAGMKH
;
A
#
# COMPACT_ATOMS: atom_id res chain seq x y z
N MET A 1 -23.30 -11.11 -4.56
CA MET A 1 -22.18 -11.40 -3.64
C MET A 1 -20.90 -11.08 -4.39
N GLY A 2 -20.10 -10.17 -3.85
CA GLY A 2 -18.88 -9.67 -4.50
C GLY A 2 -17.77 -10.72 -4.61
N GLU A 3 -16.77 -10.47 -5.46
CA GLU A 3 -15.59 -11.34 -5.59
C GLU A 3 -14.70 -11.15 -4.35
N ARG A 4 -14.53 -12.21 -3.55
CA ARG A 4 -13.59 -12.23 -2.42
C ARG A 4 -12.40 -13.12 -2.73
N LYS A 5 -11.19 -12.58 -2.60
CA LYS A 5 -9.94 -13.33 -2.78
C LYS A 5 -8.91 -13.03 -1.71
N VAL A 6 -8.06 -14.02 -1.44
CA VAL A 6 -6.91 -13.89 -0.53
C VAL A 6 -5.62 -13.93 -1.34
N ILE A 7 -4.82 -12.87 -1.25
CA ILE A 7 -3.56 -12.71 -1.98
C ILE A 7 -2.41 -12.82 -0.98
N LYS A 8 -1.45 -13.71 -1.25
CA LYS A 8 -0.19 -13.79 -0.49
C LYS A 8 0.80 -12.78 -1.07
N THR A 9 1.38 -11.95 -0.21
CA THR A 9 2.39 -10.96 -0.60
C THR A 9 3.34 -10.67 0.57
N THR A 10 4.14 -9.61 0.46
CA THR A 10 5.20 -9.26 1.41
C THR A 10 4.99 -7.86 1.97
N CYS A 11 5.01 -7.73 3.29
CA CYS A 11 5.00 -6.45 3.99
C CYS A 11 6.32 -5.70 3.76
N LYS A 12 6.22 -4.41 3.44
CA LYS A 12 7.36 -3.52 3.19
C LYS A 12 7.39 -2.28 4.09
N SER A 13 6.65 -2.29 5.20
CA SER A 13 6.69 -1.19 6.19
C SER A 13 8.03 -1.07 6.92
N CYS A 14 8.88 -2.12 6.86
CA CYS A 14 10.26 -2.09 7.32
C CYS A 14 11.10 -3.09 6.49
N HIS A 15 12.39 -3.21 6.82
CA HIS A 15 13.32 -4.13 6.14
C HIS A 15 13.08 -5.61 6.42
N GLY A 16 12.17 -5.96 7.34
CA GLY A 16 11.93 -7.34 7.74
C GLY A 16 11.33 -8.22 6.64
N GLY A 17 10.54 -7.66 5.72
CA GLY A 17 9.98 -8.43 4.61
C GLY A 17 9.01 -9.54 5.03
N CYS A 18 8.23 -9.35 6.10
CA CYS A 18 7.30 -10.35 6.63
C CYS A 18 6.27 -10.80 5.58
N GLY A 19 5.93 -12.09 5.53
CA GLY A 19 4.89 -12.60 4.63
C GLY A 19 3.49 -12.30 5.16
N VAL A 20 2.58 -11.90 4.27
CA VAL A 20 1.22 -11.48 4.63
C VAL A 20 0.16 -12.11 3.72
N LYS A 21 -1.05 -12.25 4.25
CA LYS A 21 -2.27 -12.52 3.48
C LYS A 21 -3.12 -11.25 3.45
N VAL A 22 -3.57 -10.87 2.27
CA VAL A 22 -4.42 -9.70 2.04
C VAL A 22 -5.76 -10.19 1.51
N THR A 23 -6.83 -9.89 2.22
CA THR A 23 -8.20 -10.16 1.74
C THR A 23 -8.67 -8.96 0.93
N VAL A 24 -9.09 -9.23 -0.31
CA VAL A 24 -9.64 -8.24 -1.23
C VAL A 24 -11.09 -8.61 -1.53
N GLU A 25 -12.00 -7.65 -1.39
CA GLU A 25 -13.41 -7.75 -1.75
C GLU A 25 -13.75 -6.64 -2.73
N ASP A 26 -14.32 -7.00 -3.89
CA ASP A 26 -14.73 -6.05 -4.92
C ASP A 26 -13.62 -5.04 -5.32
N GLY A 27 -12.37 -5.51 -5.34
CA GLY A 27 -11.20 -4.72 -5.68
C GLY A 27 -10.62 -3.88 -4.53
N VAL A 28 -11.24 -3.89 -3.35
CA VAL A 28 -10.80 -3.13 -2.17
C VAL A 28 -10.17 -4.05 -1.12
N ILE A 29 -9.09 -3.61 -0.50
CA ILE A 29 -8.45 -4.36 0.59
C ILE A 29 -9.30 -4.19 1.86
N VAL A 30 -9.80 -5.29 2.41
CA VAL A 30 -10.64 -5.28 3.62
C VAL A 30 -9.96 -5.84 4.87
N HIS A 31 -8.91 -6.65 4.69
CA HIS A 31 -8.19 -7.24 5.82
C HIS A 31 -6.74 -7.59 5.48
N ILE A 32 -5.83 -7.42 6.43
CA ILE A 32 -4.41 -7.81 6.35
C ILE A 32 -4.04 -8.58 7.61
N GLU A 33 -3.44 -9.74 7.44
CA GLU A 33 -2.96 -10.60 8.53
C GLU A 33 -1.63 -11.28 8.14
N GLY A 34 -0.92 -11.83 9.14
CA GLY A 34 0.32 -12.56 8.89
C GLY A 34 0.07 -13.85 8.13
N ASN A 35 1.02 -14.22 7.25
CA ASN A 35 0.98 -15.51 6.57
C ASN A 35 1.65 -16.60 7.45
N PRO A 36 0.91 -17.61 7.93
CA PRO A 36 1.47 -18.73 8.70
C PRO A 36 2.56 -19.51 7.95
N ASP A 37 2.49 -19.52 6.62
CA ASP A 37 3.45 -20.22 5.76
C ASP A 37 4.77 -19.44 5.58
N SER A 38 4.85 -18.21 6.11
CA SER A 38 6.07 -17.39 6.02
C SER A 38 7.01 -17.62 7.20
N PHE A 39 8.21 -17.03 7.14
CA PHE A 39 9.19 -17.15 8.22
C PHE A 39 8.71 -16.54 9.55
N THR A 40 7.76 -15.59 9.53
CA THR A 40 7.18 -15.04 10.77
C THR A 40 6.04 -15.88 11.34
N LYS A 41 5.69 -17.01 10.71
CA LYS A 41 4.69 -17.97 11.20
C LYS A 41 3.35 -17.34 11.58
N GLY A 42 2.93 -16.32 10.82
CA GLY A 42 1.66 -15.62 11.03
C GLY A 42 1.72 -14.46 12.02
N THR A 43 2.84 -14.25 12.72
CA THR A 43 3.02 -13.06 13.58
C THR A 43 3.19 -11.80 12.73
N MET A 44 2.54 -10.72 13.16
CA MET A 44 2.62 -9.41 12.52
C MET A 44 2.66 -8.29 13.58
N CYS A 45 3.43 -7.23 13.30
CA CYS A 45 3.47 -6.04 14.14
C CYS A 45 2.38 -5.02 13.76
N SER A 46 2.11 -4.06 14.64
CA SER A 46 1.11 -3.01 14.43
C SER A 46 1.31 -2.22 13.12
N LYS A 47 2.57 -1.97 12.71
CA LYS A 47 2.88 -1.28 11.45
C LYS A 47 2.39 -2.05 10.21
N GLY A 48 2.47 -3.38 10.25
CA GLY A 48 1.99 -4.24 9.16
C GLY A 48 0.47 -4.26 9.09
N LEU A 49 -0.18 -4.40 10.26
CA LEU A 49 -1.64 -4.43 10.37
C LEU A 49 -2.29 -3.11 9.91
N SER A 50 -1.63 -1.98 10.15
CA SER A 50 -2.12 -0.66 9.73
C SER A 50 -1.83 -0.30 8.27
N SER A 51 -1.24 -1.20 7.47
CA SER A 51 -0.77 -0.85 6.11
C SER A 51 -1.88 -0.45 5.13
N ILE A 52 -3.15 -0.85 5.38
CA ILE A 52 -4.32 -0.40 4.62
C ILE A 52 -4.40 1.14 4.60
N GLN A 53 -4.09 1.80 5.72
CA GLN A 53 -4.17 3.26 5.84
C GLN A 53 -3.19 3.99 4.91
N HIS A 54 -2.09 3.34 4.49
CA HIS A 54 -1.18 3.90 3.49
C HIS A 54 -1.72 3.74 2.07
N VAL A 55 -2.43 2.64 1.80
CA VAL A 55 -3.00 2.36 0.49
C VAL A 55 -4.11 3.36 0.17
N ASP A 56 -5.00 3.57 1.14
CA ASP A 56 -6.21 4.40 1.03
C ASP A 56 -5.99 5.86 1.49
N ASN A 57 -4.75 6.27 1.70
CA ASN A 57 -4.46 7.62 2.17
C ASN A 57 -4.92 8.69 1.14
N PRO A 58 -5.77 9.67 1.52
CA PRO A 58 -6.24 10.69 0.59
C PRO A 58 -5.13 11.60 0.03
N TYR A 59 -4.01 11.71 0.75
CA TYR A 59 -2.84 12.49 0.34
C TYR A 59 -1.83 11.68 -0.49
N ARG A 60 -2.11 10.41 -0.79
CA ARG A 60 -1.22 9.58 -1.62
C ARG A 60 -1.07 10.18 -3.01
N LEU A 61 0.16 10.28 -3.48
CA LEU A 61 0.46 10.70 -4.86
C LEU A 61 -0.11 9.67 -5.85
N LYS A 62 -0.99 10.13 -6.74
CA LYS A 62 -1.67 9.28 -7.74
C LYS A 62 -1.08 9.41 -9.15
N TYR A 63 -0.24 10.41 -9.39
CA TYR A 63 0.36 10.70 -10.68
C TYR A 63 1.74 11.34 -10.51
N PRO A 64 2.61 11.26 -11.51
CA PRO A 64 3.92 11.93 -11.46
C PRO A 64 3.76 13.45 -11.42
N LEU A 65 4.60 14.09 -10.62
CA LEU A 65 4.63 15.54 -10.41
C LEU A 65 5.89 16.16 -11.00
N LYS A 66 5.76 17.30 -11.69
CA LYS A 66 6.87 18.13 -12.14
C LYS A 66 7.05 19.33 -11.21
N ARG A 67 8.26 19.56 -10.73
CA ARG A 67 8.61 20.78 -9.97
C ARG A 67 8.53 21.99 -10.90
N ILE A 68 7.85 23.05 -10.47
CA ILE A 68 7.65 24.28 -11.27
C ILE A 68 8.20 25.56 -10.60
N GLY A 69 8.93 25.41 -9.49
CA GLY A 69 9.61 26.52 -8.81
C GLY A 69 10.98 26.11 -8.29
N ASP A 70 11.59 27.01 -7.52
CA ASP A 70 12.90 26.78 -6.92
C ASP A 70 12.92 25.54 -6.01
N LYS A 71 14.10 24.95 -5.85
CA LYS A 71 14.29 23.79 -4.96
C LYS A 71 13.91 24.20 -3.54
N GLY A 72 13.00 23.44 -2.92
CA GLY A 72 12.48 23.71 -1.57
C GLY A 72 11.18 24.51 -1.53
N SER A 73 10.70 25.06 -2.65
CA SER A 73 9.47 25.88 -2.68
C SER A 73 8.16 25.10 -2.51
N GLY A 74 8.20 23.77 -2.61
CA GLY A 74 6.99 22.92 -2.54
C GLY A 74 6.04 23.08 -3.73
N LYS A 75 6.43 23.78 -4.81
CA LYS A 75 5.59 24.02 -5.98
C LYS A 75 5.69 22.89 -7.00
N TRP A 76 4.60 22.14 -7.14
CA TRP A 76 4.49 20.99 -8.04
C TRP A 76 3.27 21.13 -8.95
N SER A 77 3.39 20.66 -10.18
CA SER A 77 2.28 20.53 -11.13
C SER A 77 2.17 19.08 -11.60
N ALA A 78 0.94 18.61 -11.85
CA ALA A 78 0.71 17.30 -12.44
C ALA A 78 1.34 17.24 -13.83
N SER A 79 2.12 16.19 -14.12
CA SER A 79 2.53 15.92 -15.50
C SER A 79 1.29 15.53 -16.31
N ALA A 80 0.86 16.41 -17.22
CA ALA A 80 -0.26 16.14 -18.12
C ALA A 80 0.15 15.01 -19.07
N GLY A 81 -0.35 13.79 -18.86
CA GLY A 81 -0.10 12.67 -19.79
C GLY A 81 -0.34 11.26 -19.25
N MET A 82 -0.36 11.06 -17.93
CA MET A 82 -0.57 9.72 -17.36
C MET A 82 -1.76 9.75 -16.39
N LYS A 83 -2.96 9.74 -16.97
CA LYS A 83 -4.14 9.23 -16.26
C LYS A 83 -4.11 7.71 -16.43
N HIS A 84 -4.15 6.99 -15.31
CA HIS A 84 -4.35 5.54 -15.32
C HIS A 84 -5.72 5.19 -15.92
#